data_AF-A0A7V3FBG5-F1
#
_entry.id   AF-A0A7V3FBG5-F1
#
_cell.length_a   1.000
_cell.length_b   1.000
_cell.length_c   1.000
_cell.angle_alpha   90.00
_cell.angle_beta   90.00
_cell.angle_gamma   90.00
#
_symmetry.space_group_name_H-M   'P 1'
#
loop_
_entity.id
_entity.type
_entity.pdbx_description
1 polymer ?
#
loop_
_entity_poly.entity_id
_entity_poly.type
_entity_poly.pdbx_seq_one_letter_code
_entity_poly.pdbx_strand_id
1 'polypeptide(L)'
;MKIKGTCRRCGREFLVDQVLRNGGECPWDGQPFQPDYAVVLVDALRDAQSAGGTLENALEKIADLEPEFVLDVDSVLAQLRGHLERLERAHGGA
;
A
#
# COMPACT_ATOMS: atom_id res chain seq x y z
N MET A 1 -3.21 -7.60 -6.06
CA MET A 1 -2.63 -7.47 -4.72
C MET A 1 -3.61 -6.79 -3.77
N LYS A 2 -3.69 -7.21 -2.51
CA LYS A 2 -4.47 -6.53 -1.47
C LYS A 2 -3.53 -5.90 -0.45
N ILE A 3 -3.62 -4.57 -0.29
CA ILE A 3 -2.75 -3.83 0.64
C ILE A 3 -3.45 -3.73 2.00
N LYS A 4 -2.71 -4.07 3.05
CA LYS A 4 -3.14 -3.92 4.44
C LYS A 4 -2.30 -2.87 5.15
N GLY A 5 -2.90 -2.21 6.13
CA GLY A 5 -2.24 -1.28 7.04
C GLY A 5 -2.69 -1.50 8.48
N THR A 6 -2.06 -0.82 9.43
CA THR A 6 -2.48 -0.83 10.84
C THR A 6 -2.77 0.60 11.27
N CYS A 7 -3.94 0.84 11.85
CA CYS A 7 -4.25 2.14 12.42
C CYS A 7 -3.40 2.34 13.68
N ARG A 8 -2.55 3.37 13.69
CA ARG A 8 -1.70 3.67 14.86
C ARG A 8 -2.50 4.21 16.06
N ARG A 9 -3.71 4.74 15.85
CA ARG A 9 -4.57 5.25 16.93
C ARG A 9 -5.28 4.12 17.70
N CYS A 10 -5.97 3.22 17.00
CA CYS A 10 -6.72 2.13 17.65
C CYS A 10 -6.05 0.75 17.56
N GLY A 11 -4.87 0.64 16.93
CA GLY A 11 -4.06 -0.58 16.86
C GLY A 11 -4.58 -1.68 15.93
N ARG A 12 -5.73 -1.49 15.28
CA ARG A 12 -6.37 -2.52 14.45
C ARG A 12 -5.86 -2.48 13.01
N GLU A 13 -5.68 -3.67 12.43
CA GLU A 13 -5.39 -3.83 11.00
C GLU A 13 -6.59 -3.44 10.14
N PHE A 14 -6.34 -2.90 8.95
CA PHE A 14 -7.36 -2.59 7.96
C PHE A 14 -6.87 -2.95 6.56
N LEU A 15 -7.82 -3.17 5.66
CA LEU A 15 -7.56 -3.24 4.23
C LEU A 15 -7.74 -1.86 3.60
N VAL A 16 -6.91 -1.53 2.62
CA VAL A 16 -7.04 -0.27 1.86
C VAL A 16 -8.46 -0.11 1.31
N ASP A 17 -9.08 -1.17 0.80
CA ASP A 17 -10.47 -1.16 0.35
C ASP A 17 -11.48 -0.63 1.39
N GLN A 18 -11.26 -0.92 2.67
CA GLN A 18 -12.15 -0.42 3.74
C GLN A 18 -11.96 1.09 3.92
N VAL A 19 -10.73 1.58 3.82
CA VAL A 19 -10.40 3.02 3.93
C VAL A 19 -10.94 3.80 2.74
N LEU A 20 -10.83 3.25 1.52
CA LEU A 20 -11.39 3.86 0.32
C LEU A 20 -12.91 4.01 0.40
N ARG A 21 -13.61 3.00 0.94
CA ARG A 21 -15.07 3.06 1.15
C ARG A 21 -15.48 4.11 2.20
N ASN A 22 -14.63 4.34 3.19
CA ASN A 22 -14.89 5.28 4.27
C ASN A 22 -14.26 6.66 4.03
N GLY A 23 -13.83 6.97 2.80
CA GLY A 23 -13.37 8.31 2.44
C GLY A 23 -12.05 8.75 3.10
N GLY A 24 -11.18 7.81 3.48
CA GLY A 24 -9.90 8.14 4.14
C GLY A 24 -9.93 8.07 5.66
N GLU A 25 -11.04 7.60 6.23
CA GLU A 25 -11.18 7.36 7.66
C GLU A 25 -10.79 5.95 8.07
N CYS A 26 -10.36 5.81 9.32
CA CYS A 26 -10.16 4.50 9.91
C CYS A 26 -11.50 3.75 9.99
N PRO A 27 -11.58 2.50 9.49
CA PRO A 27 -12.83 1.74 9.51
C PRO A 27 -13.36 1.41 10.90
N TRP A 28 -12.56 1.66 11.93
CA TRP A 28 -12.79 1.13 13.24
C TRP A 28 -13.00 2.18 14.34
N ASP A 29 -12.35 3.33 14.22
CA ASP A 29 -12.49 4.45 15.16
C ASP A 29 -13.15 5.69 14.51
N GLY A 30 -13.39 5.64 13.19
CA GLY A 30 -14.04 6.71 12.44
C GLY A 30 -13.22 7.99 12.30
N GLN A 31 -11.98 8.02 12.77
CA GLN A 31 -11.13 9.20 12.68
C GLN A 31 -10.44 9.25 11.30
N PRO A 32 -10.29 10.44 10.69
CA PRO A 32 -9.58 10.59 9.42
C PRO A 32 -8.10 10.25 9.59
N PHE A 33 -7.51 9.47 8.68
CA PHE A 33 -6.06 9.20 8.71
C PHE A 33 -5.24 10.45 8.37
N GLN A 34 -5.78 11.32 7.51
CA GLN A 34 -5.24 12.64 7.25
C GLN A 34 -6.43 13.63 7.05
N PRO A 35 -6.71 14.52 8.02
CA PRO A 35 -7.88 15.41 7.97
C PRO A 35 -7.80 16.48 6.87
N ASP A 36 -6.62 17.02 6.60
CA ASP A 36 -6.41 18.11 5.64
C ASP A 36 -6.21 17.61 4.20
N TYR A 37 -5.86 16.32 4.04
CA TYR A 37 -5.48 15.72 2.76
C TYR A 37 -6.16 14.37 2.49
N ALA A 38 -7.36 14.17 3.02
CA ALA A 38 -8.09 12.91 2.91
C ALA A 38 -8.26 12.43 1.45
N VAL A 39 -8.60 13.34 0.53
CA VAL A 39 -8.77 13.02 -0.90
C VAL A 39 -7.46 12.53 -1.51
N VAL A 40 -6.36 13.25 -1.27
CA VAL A 40 -5.02 12.88 -1.78
C VAL A 40 -4.59 11.53 -1.24
N LEU A 41 -4.85 11.24 0.04
CA LEU A 41 -4.58 9.95 0.63
C LEU A 41 -5.39 8.83 -0.04
N VAL A 42 -6.70 9.02 -0.21
CA VAL A 42 -7.60 8.05 -0.83
C VAL A 42 -7.16 7.73 -2.27
N ASP A 43 -6.84 8.76 -3.05
CA ASP A 43 -6.37 8.58 -4.42
C ASP A 43 -5.03 7.83 -4.47
N ALA A 44 -4.06 8.23 -3.65
CA ALA A 44 -2.77 7.55 -3.58
C ALA A 44 -2.89 6.08 -3.14
N LEU A 45 -3.77 5.78 -2.19
CA LEU A 45 -4.03 4.40 -1.74
C LEU A 45 -4.71 3.55 -2.83
N ARG A 46 -5.67 4.14 -3.57
CA ARG A 46 -6.33 3.49 -4.70
C ARG A 46 -5.32 3.16 -5.79
N ASP A 47 -4.49 4.13 -6.16
CA ASP A 47 -3.48 3.98 -7.20
C ASP A 47 -2.44 2.93 -6.80
N ALA A 48 -1.94 2.97 -5.56
CA ALA A 48 -0.99 1.97 -5.06
C ALA A 48 -1.56 0.55 -5.13
N GLN A 49 -2.81 0.33 -4.73
CA GLN A 49 -3.42 -0.99 -4.77
C GLN A 49 -3.69 -1.47 -6.22
N SER A 50 -4.13 -0.56 -7.09
CA SER A 50 -4.35 -0.87 -8.51
C SER A 50 -3.05 -1.22 -9.22
N ALA A 51 -2.04 -0.35 -9.14
CA ALA A 51 -0.73 -0.54 -9.76
C ALA A 51 -0.02 -1.80 -9.22
N GLY A 52 -0.12 -2.05 -7.91
CA GLY A 52 0.42 -3.27 -7.32
C GLY A 52 -0.25 -4.54 -7.86
N GLY A 53 -1.57 -4.51 -8.09
CA GLY A 53 -2.27 -5.60 -8.78
C GLY A 53 -1.82 -5.78 -10.23
N THR A 54 -1.60 -4.68 -10.96
CA THR A 54 -1.06 -4.75 -12.33
C THR A 54 0.34 -5.34 -12.36
N LEU A 55 1.22 -4.94 -11.44
CA LEU A 55 2.58 -5.48 -11.33
C LEU A 55 2.57 -6.97 -11.01
N GLU A 56 1.81 -7.39 -10.00
CA GLU A 56 1.66 -8.80 -9.61
C GLU A 56 1.22 -9.66 -10.80
N ASN A 57 0.16 -9.24 -11.50
CA ASN A 57 -0.34 -9.95 -12.69
C ASN A 57 0.68 -9.98 -13.85
N ALA A 58 1.50 -8.94 -14.00
CA ALA A 58 2.52 -8.90 -15.05
C ALA A 58 3.69 -9.86 -14.73
N LEU A 59 4.13 -9.90 -13.46
CA LEU A 59 5.18 -10.81 -13.01
C LEU A 59 4.73 -12.28 -13.07
N GLU A 60 3.48 -12.56 -12.71
CA GLU A 60 2.87 -13.89 -12.88
C GLU A 60 2.94 -14.35 -14.34
N LYS A 61 2.50 -13.51 -15.29
CA LYS A 61 2.58 -13.82 -16.72
C LYS A 61 4.01 -14.02 -17.22
N ILE A 62 4.97 -13.22 -16.73
CA ILE A 62 6.38 -13.38 -17.10
C ILE A 62 6.89 -14.72 -16.59
N ALA A 63 6.54 -15.12 -15.36
CA ALA A 63 6.93 -16.41 -14.81
C ALA A 63 6.33 -17.58 -15.62
N ASP A 64 5.06 -17.49 -16.00
CA ASP A 64 4.37 -18.50 -16.81
C ASP A 64 4.97 -18.69 -18.22
N LEU A 65 5.67 -17.68 -18.75
CA LEU A 65 6.35 -17.76 -20.05
C LEU A 65 7.69 -18.51 -20.00
N GLU A 66 8.20 -18.83 -18.80
CA GLU A 66 9.50 -19.48 -18.59
C GLU A 66 10.65 -18.89 -19.44
N PRO A 67 10.90 -17.56 -19.37
CA PRO A 67 11.88 -16.91 -20.23
C PRO A 67 13.32 -17.27 -19.87
N GLU A 68 14.24 -17.16 -20.83
CA GLU A 68 15.69 -17.33 -20.61
C GLU A 68 16.36 -16.10 -19.95
N PHE A 69 15.70 -15.51 -18.95
CA PHE A 69 16.27 -14.45 -18.11
C PHE A 69 15.72 -14.54 -16.68
N VAL A 70 16.40 -13.86 -15.76
CA VAL A 70 15.91 -13.64 -14.40
C VAL A 70 15.76 -12.14 -14.14
N LEU A 71 14.75 -11.76 -13.37
CA LEU A 71 14.62 -10.41 -12.83
C LEU A 71 15.29 -10.35 -11.47
N ASP A 72 16.00 -9.25 -11.22
CA ASP A 72 16.62 -9.00 -9.92
C ASP A 72 15.53 -8.60 -8.90
N VAL A 73 15.34 -9.43 -7.87
CA VAL A 73 14.31 -9.23 -6.84
C VAL A 73 14.48 -7.91 -6.10
N ASP A 74 15.72 -7.54 -5.77
CA ASP A 74 15.99 -6.34 -5.00
C ASP A 74 15.75 -5.07 -5.80
N SER A 75 15.96 -5.10 -7.12
CA SER A 75 15.64 -3.97 -8.02
C SER A 75 14.17 -3.56 -7.95
N VAL A 76 13.27 -4.52 -7.65
CA VAL A 76 11.83 -4.29 -7.48
C VAL A 76 11.50 -4.01 -6.01
N LEU A 77 11.90 -4.90 -5.10
CA LEU A 77 11.45 -4.86 -3.71
C LEU A 77 12.13 -3.76 -2.88
N ALA A 78 13.38 -3.41 -3.18
CA ALA A 78 14.10 -2.40 -2.41
C ALA A 78 13.45 -1.01 -2.53
N GLN A 79 12.92 -0.66 -3.70
CA GLN A 79 12.22 0.60 -3.90
C GLN A 79 10.91 0.65 -3.09
N LEU A 80 10.11 -0.42 -3.16
CA LEU A 80 8.86 -0.53 -2.39
C LEU A 80 9.14 -0.46 -0.88
N ARG A 81 10.16 -1.19 -0.42
CA ARG A 81 10.60 -1.18 0.98
C ARG A 81 10.99 0.24 1.42
N GLY A 82 11.78 0.95 0.62
CA GLY A 82 12.21 2.32 0.93
C GLY A 82 11.04 3.32 1.12
N HIS A 83 9.96 3.16 0.36
CA HIS A 83 8.75 3.98 0.52
C HIS A 83 7.98 3.62 1.81
N LEU A 84 7.83 2.34 2.12
CA LEU A 84 7.13 1.87 3.31
C LEU A 84 7.87 2.24 4.60
N GLU A 85 9.19 2.07 4.62
CA GLU A 85 10.02 2.50 5.75
C GLU A 85 9.94 4.00 5.99
N ARG A 86 9.84 4.81 4.92
CA ARG A 86 9.65 6.26 5.06
C ARG A 86 8.30 6.57 5.71
N LEU A 87 7.24 5.86 5.33
CA LEU A 87 5.91 6.00 5.93
C LEU A 87 5.93 5.64 7.42
N GLU A 88 6.65 4.57 7.79
CA GLU A 88 6.85 4.17 9.19
C GLU A 88 7.67 5.19 9.99
N ARG A 89 8.80 5.66 9.45
CA ARG A 89 9.68 6.64 10.11
C ARG A 89 9.01 8.01 10.29
N ALA A 90 8.26 8.48 9.30
CA ALA A 90 7.54 9.77 9.39
C ALA A 90 6.54 9.81 10.56
N HIS A 91 6.15 8.65 11.09
CA HIS A 91 5.21 8.52 12.21
C HIS A 91 5.84 7.79 13.42
N GLY A 92 7.14 7.52 13.39
CA GLY A 92 7.94 6.88 14.43
C GLY A 92 8.87 7.87 15.11
N GLY A 93 8.29 8.80 15.86
CA GLY A 93 8.99 9.72 16.75
C GLY A 93 8.36 9.66 18.15
N ALA A 94 8.74 8.65 18.92
CA ALA A 94 8.65 8.59 20.38
C ALA A 94 9.79 7.71 20.88
#